data_AF-A0A6L9KQS2-F1
#
_entry.id   AF-A0A6L9KQS2-F1
#
_cell.length_a   1.000
_cell.length_b   1.000
_cell.length_c   1.000
_cell.angle_alpha   90.00
_cell.angle_beta   90.00
_cell.angle_gamma   90.00
#
_symmetry.space_group_name_H-M   'P 1'
#
loop_
_entity.id
_entity.type
_entity.pdbx_description
1 polymer ?
#
loop_
_entity_poly.entity_id
_entity_poly.type
_entity_poly.pdbx_seq_one_letter_code
_entity_poly.pdbx_strand_id
1 'polypeptide(L)'
;MLNIAAICLVITALLAYLNYRFIKMPTTIGVMAAALVFSLALIGLDALGVAHVLREYEASLLRSIDFSDVLMQGMLSLLLFAGALHIDLSELKAYRWQVGGLAVLGTLLSTLVVGFGMWWTLPLVGLPLPLVYCLLFGALISPTDPIAVMSILKSAGAPKELELVIAGESLFNDGVGVVIFSLLLGMLASGITPTLGQGVTLLLHEAGGGLLLGLVLGYLTFVLLRSVDNYQVEVLLTLAAVIGGYALAARLHVSGPLAMVVAGLIIGNHGRALAMSDTTRHYVDMFWELLDEILNATLFVLIGMEVLLVTFSMNELIAAAVAIVVTLAARLLTVG
;
A
#
# COMPACT_ATOMS: atom_id res chain seq x y z
N MET A 1 22.00 4.13 0.37
CA MET A 1 20.76 3.89 1.15
C MET A 1 20.54 4.94 2.24
N LEU A 2 21.43 5.12 3.23
CA LEU A 2 21.20 6.06 4.35
C LEU A 2 21.02 7.53 3.92
N ASN A 3 21.82 8.02 2.96
CA ASN A 3 21.69 9.40 2.45
C ASN A 3 20.33 9.66 1.80
N ILE A 4 19.73 8.66 1.18
CA ILE A 4 18.48 8.79 0.43
C ILE A 4 17.30 8.75 1.40
N ALA A 5 17.30 7.80 2.33
CA ALA A 5 16.32 7.79 3.42
C ALA A 5 16.35 9.12 4.20
N ALA A 6 17.54 9.68 4.43
CA ALA A 6 17.70 11.00 5.04
C ALA A 6 17.10 12.12 4.16
N ILE A 7 17.39 12.15 2.86
CA ILE A 7 16.82 13.14 1.93
C ILE A 7 15.29 13.04 1.89
N CYS A 8 14.74 11.82 1.72
CA CYS A 8 13.30 11.58 1.69
C CYS A 8 12.64 12.08 2.97
N LEU A 9 13.22 11.73 4.12
CA LEU A 9 12.67 12.11 5.42
C LEU A 9 12.76 13.63 5.66
N VAL A 10 13.85 14.28 5.24
CA VAL A 10 14.00 15.75 5.33
C VAL A 10 12.99 16.44 4.42
N ILE A 11 12.85 16.02 3.16
CA ILE A 11 11.86 16.58 2.23
C ILE A 11 10.45 16.37 2.78
N THR A 12 10.13 15.16 3.24
CA THR A 12 8.83 14.83 3.83
C THR A 12 8.52 15.73 5.02
N ALA A 13 9.48 15.92 5.93
CA ALA A 13 9.32 16.79 7.09
C ALA A 13 9.11 18.27 6.70
N LEU A 14 9.85 18.76 5.70
CA LEU A 14 9.69 20.12 5.19
C LEU A 14 8.32 20.33 4.53
N LEU A 15 7.89 19.39 3.68
CA LEU A 15 6.57 19.46 3.05
C LEU A 15 5.44 19.35 4.07
N ALA A 16 5.59 18.49 5.09
CA ALA A 16 4.63 18.38 6.18
C ALA A 16 4.54 19.70 6.98
N TYR A 17 5.69 20.33 7.28
CA TYR A 17 5.74 21.64 7.92
C TYR A 17 5.06 22.72 7.08
N LEU A 18 5.35 22.79 5.78
CA LEU A 18 4.72 23.74 4.86
C LEU A 18 3.21 23.51 4.76
N ASN A 19 2.77 22.25 4.69
CA ASN A 19 1.35 21.92 4.72
C ASN A 19 0.70 22.41 6.01
N TYR A 20 1.25 22.07 7.17
CA TYR A 20 0.73 22.49 8.46
C TYR A 20 0.65 24.01 8.59
N ARG A 21 1.68 24.72 8.12
CA ARG A 21 1.78 26.19 8.27
C ARG A 21 0.89 26.95 7.29
N PHE A 22 0.80 26.52 6.03
CA PHE A 22 0.21 27.31 4.95
C PHE A 22 -1.02 26.66 4.29
N ILE A 23 -0.99 25.35 4.01
CA ILE A 23 -2.02 24.66 3.22
C ILE A 23 -3.18 24.17 4.11
N LYS A 24 -2.90 23.71 5.33
CA LYS A 24 -3.84 23.22 6.35
C LYS A 24 -4.75 22.07 5.88
N MET A 25 -4.28 21.24 4.96
CA MET A 25 -4.94 19.99 4.57
C MET A 25 -4.54 18.85 5.52
N PRO A 26 -5.29 17.73 5.55
CA PRO A 26 -4.84 16.50 6.19
C PRO A 26 -3.41 16.15 5.74
N THR A 27 -2.55 15.76 6.68
CA THR A 27 -1.08 15.72 6.47
C THR A 27 -0.68 14.91 5.24
N THR A 28 -1.23 13.71 5.08
CA THR A 28 -0.96 12.82 3.94
C THR A 28 -1.35 13.46 2.61
N ILE A 29 -2.55 14.03 2.51
CA ILE A 29 -3.06 14.71 1.31
C ILE A 29 -2.20 15.94 0.98
N GLY A 30 -1.90 16.75 2.00
CA GLY A 30 -1.13 17.98 1.83
C GLY A 30 0.32 17.71 1.42
N VAL A 31 0.96 16.69 2.01
CA VAL A 31 2.31 16.27 1.62
C VAL A 31 2.31 15.71 0.21
N MET A 32 1.35 14.84 -0.14
CA MET A 32 1.22 14.30 -1.50
C MET A 32 1.06 15.42 -2.54
N ALA A 33 0.11 16.33 -2.33
CA ALA A 33 -0.15 17.43 -3.25
C ALA A 33 1.08 18.35 -3.39
N ALA A 34 1.74 18.66 -2.27
CA ALA A 34 2.94 19.49 -2.28
C ALA A 34 4.12 18.78 -2.96
N ALA A 35 4.30 17.47 -2.75
CA ALA A 35 5.32 16.68 -3.43
C ALA A 35 5.09 16.65 -4.94
N LEU A 36 3.85 16.42 -5.39
CA LEU A 36 3.51 16.41 -6.82
C LEU A 36 3.73 17.79 -7.46
N VAL A 37 3.30 18.87 -6.81
CA VAL A 37 3.51 20.24 -7.30
C VAL A 37 5.00 20.57 -7.36
N PHE A 38 5.77 20.18 -6.34
CA PHE A 38 7.21 20.36 -6.33
C PHE A 38 7.86 19.60 -7.49
N SER A 39 7.47 18.35 -7.74
CA SER A 39 7.97 17.57 -8.86
C SER A 39 7.61 18.18 -10.22
N LEU A 40 6.36 18.60 -10.43
CA LEU A 40 5.95 19.27 -11.66
C LEU A 40 6.68 20.61 -11.87
N ALA A 41 6.95 21.36 -10.80
CA ALA A 41 7.72 22.59 -10.86
C ALA A 41 9.17 22.34 -11.29
N LEU A 42 9.80 21.28 -10.79
CA LEU A 42 11.14 20.88 -11.22
C LEU A 42 11.17 20.48 -12.71
N ILE A 43 10.21 19.68 -13.16
CA ILE A 43 10.07 19.30 -14.59
C ILE A 43 9.91 20.56 -15.45
N GLY A 44 9.08 21.51 -15.03
CA GLY A 44 8.87 22.77 -15.74
C GLY A 44 10.13 23.66 -15.81
N LEU A 45 10.89 23.73 -14.72
CA LEU A 45 12.16 24.47 -14.66
C LEU A 45 13.26 23.83 -15.53
N ASP A 46 13.27 22.49 -15.64
CA ASP A 46 14.16 21.77 -16.56
C ASP A 46 13.81 22.07 -18.03
N ALA A 47 12.52 22.07 -18.38
CA ALA A 47 12.06 22.43 -19.72
C ALA A 47 12.41 23.87 -20.13
N LEU A 48 12.56 24.78 -19.16
CA LEU A 48 13.00 26.17 -19.37
C LEU A 48 14.54 26.32 -19.45
N GLY A 49 15.30 25.23 -19.33
CA GLY A 49 16.76 25.23 -19.42
C GLY A 49 17.48 25.81 -18.20
N VAL A 50 16.76 26.10 -17.11
CA VAL A 50 17.30 26.70 -15.89
C VAL A 50 17.90 25.64 -14.96
N ALA A 51 17.44 24.39 -15.06
CA ALA A 51 17.76 23.32 -14.12
C ALA A 51 18.71 22.23 -14.65
N HIS A 52 19.55 22.52 -15.65
CA HIS A 52 20.46 21.54 -16.26
C HIS A 52 21.41 20.86 -15.24
N VAL A 53 21.76 21.55 -14.15
CA VAL A 53 22.68 21.07 -13.09
C VAL A 53 21.99 20.14 -12.08
N LEU A 54 20.68 20.25 -11.88
CA LEU A 54 19.93 19.39 -10.94
C LEU A 54 19.77 17.96 -11.48
N ARG A 55 19.61 17.82 -12.80
CA ARG A 55 19.36 16.54 -13.49
C ARG A 55 20.52 15.55 -13.39
N GLU A 56 21.78 16.01 -13.39
CA GLU A 56 22.96 15.13 -13.29
C GLU A 56 23.24 14.66 -11.86
N TYR A 57 22.94 15.49 -10.85
CA TYR A 57 23.10 15.11 -9.44
C TYR A 57 21.95 14.22 -8.93
N GLU A 58 20.71 14.45 -9.38
CA GLU A 58 19.54 13.64 -9.00
C GLU A 58 19.48 12.29 -9.73
N ALA A 59 19.81 12.22 -11.03
CA ALA A 59 19.72 10.96 -11.78
C ALA A 59 20.72 9.90 -11.30
N SER A 60 21.86 10.29 -10.73
CA SER A 60 22.86 9.35 -10.18
C SER A 60 22.48 8.84 -8.78
N LEU A 61 21.85 9.69 -7.96
CA LEU A 61 21.35 9.30 -6.63
C LEU A 61 20.07 8.47 -6.72
N LEU A 62 19.12 8.83 -7.59
CA LEU A 62 17.83 8.16 -7.71
C LEU A 62 17.92 6.80 -8.43
N ARG A 63 18.79 6.65 -9.45
CA ARG A 63 19.04 5.33 -10.09
C ARG A 63 19.73 4.31 -9.19
N SER A 64 20.26 4.74 -8.03
CA SER A 64 20.84 3.85 -7.02
C SER A 64 19.81 3.29 -6.04
N ILE A 65 18.55 3.73 -6.17
CA ILE A 65 17.41 3.28 -5.36
C ILE A 65 16.75 2.13 -6.08
N ASP A 66 16.68 0.97 -5.42
CA ASP A 66 15.67 -0.01 -5.76
C ASP A 66 14.37 0.36 -5.03
N PHE A 67 13.56 1.22 -5.66
CA PHE A 67 12.30 1.71 -5.09
C PHE A 67 11.37 0.55 -4.76
N SER A 68 11.37 -0.47 -5.62
CA SER A 68 10.59 -1.68 -5.45
C SER A 68 10.96 -2.38 -4.15
N ASP A 69 12.25 -2.55 -3.88
CA ASP A 69 12.70 -3.20 -2.65
C ASP A 69 12.38 -2.38 -1.39
N VAL A 70 12.62 -1.07 -1.39
CA VAL A 70 12.31 -0.22 -0.22
C VAL A 70 10.82 -0.26 0.09
N LEU A 71 9.97 -0.13 -0.93
CA LEU A 71 8.52 -0.10 -0.77
C LEU A 71 7.98 -1.49 -0.41
N MET A 72 8.27 -2.51 -1.22
CA MET A 72 7.70 -3.85 -1.09
C MET A 72 8.28 -4.62 0.10
N GLN A 73 9.57 -4.46 0.42
CA GLN A 73 10.20 -5.21 1.51
C GLN A 73 10.26 -4.41 2.83
N GLY A 74 10.37 -3.08 2.75
CA GLY A 74 10.50 -2.22 3.93
C GLY A 74 9.16 -1.67 4.42
N MET A 75 8.48 -0.89 3.58
CA MET A 75 7.37 -0.04 4.01
C MET A 75 6.03 -0.78 4.07
N LEU A 76 5.74 -1.60 3.06
CA LEU A 76 4.44 -2.25 2.88
C LEU A 76 4.03 -3.08 4.10
N SER A 77 4.96 -3.83 4.70
CA SER A 77 4.69 -4.65 5.88
C SER A 77 4.23 -3.81 7.08
N LEU A 78 4.89 -2.66 7.30
CA LEU A 78 4.60 -1.73 8.38
C LEU A 78 3.28 -1.00 8.15
N LEU A 79 3.03 -0.51 6.94
CA LEU A 79 1.79 0.18 6.56
C LEU A 79 0.57 -0.75 6.75
N LEU A 80 0.64 -1.98 6.23
CA LEU A 80 -0.47 -2.92 6.34
C LEU A 80 -0.72 -3.39 7.76
N PHE A 81 0.35 -3.57 8.55
CA PHE A 81 0.20 -3.88 9.95
C PHE A 81 -0.43 -2.71 10.72
N ALA A 82 0.04 -1.48 10.48
CA ALA A 82 -0.48 -0.28 11.13
C ALA A 82 -1.96 -0.06 10.79
N GLY A 83 -2.34 -0.16 9.51
CA GLY A 83 -3.73 -0.10 9.08
C GLY A 83 -4.59 -1.16 9.76
N ALA A 84 -4.10 -2.41 9.83
CA ALA A 84 -4.78 -3.52 10.49
C ALA A 84 -4.97 -3.34 12.00
N LEU A 85 -3.99 -2.74 12.67
CA LEU A 85 -4.03 -2.52 14.11
C LEU A 85 -5.21 -1.65 14.53
N HIS A 86 -5.65 -0.72 13.68
CA HIS A 86 -6.73 0.23 13.97
C HIS A 86 -8.14 -0.29 13.65
N ILE A 87 -8.27 -1.43 12.97
CA ILE A 87 -9.57 -2.00 12.62
C ILE A 87 -10.17 -2.79 13.79
N ASP A 88 -11.40 -2.45 14.16
CA ASP A 88 -12.18 -3.23 15.13
C ASP A 88 -12.80 -4.47 14.47
N LEU A 89 -12.28 -5.65 14.82
CA LEU A 89 -12.76 -6.94 14.31
C LEU A 89 -14.17 -7.28 14.78
N SER A 90 -14.61 -6.77 15.95
CA SER A 90 -15.92 -7.08 16.50
C SER A 90 -17.03 -6.42 15.68
N GLU A 91 -16.80 -5.18 15.26
CA GLU A 91 -17.67 -4.43 14.37
C GLU A 91 -17.56 -4.96 12.92
N LEU A 92 -16.35 -5.28 12.45
CA LEU A 92 -16.11 -5.84 11.10
C LEU A 92 -16.79 -7.19 10.89
N LYS A 93 -16.93 -8.00 11.94
CA LYS A 93 -17.57 -9.31 11.85
C LYS A 93 -19.01 -9.24 11.32
N ALA A 94 -19.73 -8.15 11.58
CA ALA A 94 -21.07 -7.92 11.06
C ALA A 94 -21.11 -7.79 9.53
N TYR A 95 -20.01 -7.29 8.93
CA TYR A 95 -19.89 -6.99 7.50
C TYR A 95 -18.86 -7.88 6.77
N ARG A 96 -18.42 -8.98 7.40
CA ARG A 96 -17.33 -9.83 6.89
C ARG A 96 -17.54 -10.37 5.47
N TRP A 97 -18.78 -10.60 5.06
CA TRP A 97 -19.08 -11.13 3.73
C TRP A 97 -19.02 -10.03 2.66
N GLN A 98 -19.50 -8.84 3.00
CA GLN A 98 -19.42 -7.65 2.16
C GLN A 98 -17.96 -7.25 1.96
N VAL A 99 -17.21 -7.12 3.06
CA VAL A 99 -15.78 -6.77 3.03
C VAL A 99 -14.97 -7.83 2.30
N GLY A 100 -15.14 -9.12 2.62
CA GLY A 100 -14.42 -10.19 1.94
C GLY A 100 -14.76 -10.29 0.46
N GLY A 101 -16.03 -10.09 0.10
CA GLY A 101 -16.48 -10.06 -1.30
C GLY A 101 -15.85 -8.91 -2.08
N LEU A 102 -15.90 -7.68 -1.55
CA LEU A 102 -15.32 -6.51 -2.19
C LEU A 102 -13.78 -6.62 -2.26
N ALA A 103 -13.12 -7.04 -1.18
CA ALA A 103 -11.67 -7.12 -1.12
C ALA A 103 -11.07 -8.23 -2.00
N VAL A 104 -11.76 -9.37 -2.17
CA VAL A 104 -11.26 -10.48 -2.98
C VAL A 104 -11.84 -10.44 -4.39
N LEU A 105 -13.17 -10.53 -4.52
CA LEU A 105 -13.83 -10.58 -5.83
C LEU A 105 -13.80 -9.22 -6.51
N GLY A 106 -14.03 -8.12 -5.77
CA GLY A 106 -13.95 -6.76 -6.32
C GLY A 106 -12.56 -6.46 -6.87
N THR A 107 -11.50 -6.78 -6.12
CA THR A 107 -10.10 -6.59 -6.56
C THR A 107 -9.75 -7.47 -7.76
N LEU A 108 -10.17 -8.74 -7.76
CA LEU A 108 -9.94 -9.65 -8.89
C LEU A 108 -10.66 -9.16 -10.15
N LEU A 109 -11.95 -8.81 -10.04
CA LEU A 109 -12.73 -8.28 -11.15
C LEU A 109 -12.16 -6.96 -11.64
N SER A 110 -11.77 -6.05 -10.74
CA SER A 110 -11.11 -4.79 -11.08
C SER A 110 -9.82 -5.04 -11.85
N THR A 111 -9.00 -6.00 -11.40
CA THR A 111 -7.76 -6.38 -12.07
C THR A 111 -8.02 -6.86 -13.49
N LEU A 112 -9.04 -7.71 -13.67
CA LEU A 112 -9.42 -8.23 -14.98
C LEU A 112 -9.96 -7.11 -15.87
N VAL A 113 -10.91 -6.30 -15.39
CA VAL A 113 -11.52 -5.21 -16.18
C VAL A 113 -10.48 -4.17 -16.58
N VAL A 114 -9.61 -3.76 -15.66
CA VAL A 114 -8.51 -2.83 -15.97
C VAL A 114 -7.52 -3.49 -16.93
N GLY A 115 -7.10 -4.72 -16.69
CA GLY A 115 -6.12 -5.39 -17.54
C GLY A 115 -6.62 -5.62 -18.97
N PHE A 116 -7.85 -6.10 -19.15
CA PHE A 116 -8.46 -6.23 -20.48
C PHE A 116 -8.76 -4.86 -21.10
N GLY A 117 -9.21 -3.89 -20.32
CA GLY A 117 -9.45 -2.52 -20.77
C GLY A 117 -8.19 -1.88 -21.34
N MET A 118 -7.07 -1.97 -20.61
CA MET A 118 -5.77 -1.46 -21.06
C MET A 118 -5.23 -2.24 -22.24
N TRP A 119 -5.35 -3.57 -22.25
CA TRP A 119 -4.95 -4.39 -23.40
C TRP A 119 -5.69 -4.02 -24.69
N TRP A 120 -6.97 -3.63 -24.57
CA TRP A 120 -7.77 -3.18 -25.71
C TRP A 120 -7.45 -1.76 -26.15
N THR A 121 -7.22 -0.84 -25.21
CA THR A 121 -7.08 0.60 -25.51
C THR A 121 -5.65 1.03 -25.84
N LEU A 122 -4.62 0.43 -25.22
CA LEU A 122 -3.22 0.80 -25.42
C LEU A 122 -2.74 0.68 -26.89
N PRO A 123 -3.14 -0.34 -27.68
CA PRO A 123 -2.82 -0.39 -29.11
C PRO A 123 -3.36 0.83 -29.89
N LEU A 124 -4.49 1.41 -29.47
CA LEU A 124 -5.08 2.60 -30.11
C LEU A 124 -4.25 3.86 -29.87
N VAL A 125 -3.45 3.87 -28.79
CA VAL A 125 -2.55 4.97 -28.41
C VAL A 125 -1.12 4.72 -28.93
N GLY A 126 -0.89 3.62 -29.65
CA GLY A 126 0.43 3.26 -30.20
C GLY A 126 1.38 2.62 -29.20
N LEU A 127 0.86 2.06 -28.09
CA LEU A 127 1.65 1.41 -27.03
C LEU A 127 1.20 -0.05 -26.81
N PRO A 128 1.29 -0.94 -27.82
CA PRO A 128 0.83 -2.32 -27.66
C PRO A 128 1.63 -3.06 -26.58
N LEU A 129 0.95 -3.49 -25.52
CA LEU A 129 1.53 -4.32 -24.46
C LEU A 129 0.88 -5.71 -24.45
N PRO A 130 1.64 -6.78 -24.15
CA PRO A 130 1.06 -8.10 -23.91
C PRO A 130 0.08 -8.08 -22.74
N LEU A 131 -0.98 -8.89 -22.83
CA LEU A 131 -2.06 -8.93 -21.82
C LEU A 131 -1.55 -9.12 -20.39
N VAL A 132 -0.49 -9.91 -20.18
CA VAL A 132 0.06 -10.17 -18.84
C VAL A 132 0.60 -8.90 -18.20
N TYR A 133 1.21 -7.98 -18.96
CA TYR A 133 1.65 -6.68 -18.42
C TYR A 133 0.45 -5.78 -18.08
N CYS A 134 -0.62 -5.82 -18.88
CA CYS A 134 -1.84 -5.09 -18.59
C CYS A 134 -2.56 -5.64 -17.34
N LEU A 135 -2.61 -6.96 -17.17
CA LEU A 135 -3.13 -7.60 -15.96
C LEU A 135 -2.28 -7.29 -14.73
N LEU A 136 -0.95 -7.24 -14.88
CA LEU A 136 -0.03 -6.86 -13.82
C LEU A 136 -0.26 -5.40 -13.40
N PHE A 137 -0.45 -4.48 -14.36
CA PHE A 137 -0.89 -3.12 -14.09
C PHE A 137 -2.25 -3.07 -13.39
N GLY A 138 -3.21 -3.89 -13.84
CA GLY A 138 -4.52 -4.04 -13.21
C GLY A 138 -4.40 -4.47 -11.73
N ALA A 139 -3.54 -5.44 -11.43
CA ALA A 139 -3.31 -5.92 -10.07
C ALA A 139 -2.65 -4.86 -9.18
N LEU A 140 -1.78 -4.04 -9.76
CA LEU A 140 -1.09 -2.94 -9.09
C LEU A 140 -2.05 -1.79 -8.71
N ILE A 141 -3.01 -1.45 -9.58
CA ILE A 141 -3.89 -0.29 -9.40
C ILE A 141 -5.27 -0.62 -8.82
N SER A 142 -5.61 -1.90 -8.68
CA SER A 142 -6.92 -2.33 -8.15
C SER A 142 -7.10 -2.15 -6.65
N PRO A 143 -6.07 -2.35 -5.80
CA PRO A 143 -6.16 -2.00 -4.39
C PRO A 143 -6.43 -0.51 -4.18
N THR A 144 -7.14 -0.18 -3.10
CA THR A 144 -7.60 1.19 -2.85
C THR A 144 -7.18 1.67 -1.49
N ASP A 145 -6.61 2.87 -1.42
CA ASP A 145 -6.27 3.54 -0.17
C ASP A 145 -7.44 4.42 0.33
N PRO A 146 -7.98 4.20 1.54
CA PRO A 146 -9.13 4.93 2.04
C PRO A 146 -8.72 6.23 2.73
N ILE A 147 -7.42 6.51 2.98
CA ILE A 147 -6.96 7.62 3.82
C ILE A 147 -7.56 8.96 3.38
N ALA A 148 -7.48 9.26 2.08
CA ALA A 148 -8.00 10.53 1.55
C ALA A 148 -9.53 10.63 1.69
N VAL A 149 -10.26 9.56 1.37
CA VAL A 149 -11.71 9.52 1.35
C VAL A 149 -12.31 9.49 2.76
N MET A 150 -11.67 8.81 3.70
CA MET A 150 -12.13 8.68 5.08
C MET A 150 -12.18 10.02 5.81
N SER A 151 -11.21 10.90 5.54
CA SER A 151 -11.22 12.26 6.10
C SER A 151 -12.44 13.07 5.62
N ILE A 152 -12.84 12.89 4.35
CA ILE A 152 -13.97 13.56 3.73
C ILE A 152 -15.30 12.96 4.23
N LEU A 153 -15.40 11.62 4.29
CA LEU A 153 -16.58 10.91 4.78
C LEU A 153 -16.92 11.29 6.22
N LYS A 154 -15.91 11.34 7.11
CA LYS A 154 -16.07 11.79 8.49
C LYS A 154 -16.58 13.23 8.56
N SER A 155 -16.00 14.12 7.75
CA SER A 155 -16.41 15.53 7.69
C SER A 155 -17.83 15.70 7.12
N ALA A 156 -18.27 14.80 6.26
CA ALA A 156 -19.59 14.79 5.64
C ALA A 156 -20.67 14.10 6.52
N GLY A 157 -20.30 13.51 7.66
CA GLY A 157 -21.23 12.81 8.56
C GLY A 157 -21.74 11.48 8.01
N ALA A 158 -20.90 10.75 7.25
CA ALA A 158 -21.24 9.43 6.74
C ALA A 158 -21.52 8.42 7.88
N PRO A 159 -22.37 7.39 7.65
CA PRO A 159 -22.59 6.34 8.63
C PRO A 159 -21.28 5.60 8.96
N LYS A 160 -21.06 5.29 10.24
CA LYS A 160 -19.89 4.51 10.70
C LYS A 160 -19.75 3.16 9.99
N GLU A 161 -20.88 2.58 9.59
CA GLU A 161 -20.93 1.31 8.85
C GLU A 161 -20.22 1.43 7.49
N LEU A 162 -20.40 2.56 6.80
CA LEU A 162 -19.75 2.81 5.52
C LEU A 162 -18.24 3.01 5.70
N GLU A 163 -17.84 3.77 6.72
CA GLU A 163 -16.43 3.95 7.10
C GLU A 163 -15.75 2.59 7.37
N LEU A 164 -16.44 1.72 8.10
CA LEU A 164 -15.90 0.42 8.48
C LEU A 164 -15.81 -0.55 7.29
N VAL A 165 -16.81 -0.55 6.41
CA VAL A 165 -16.77 -1.37 5.18
C VAL A 165 -15.64 -0.93 4.25
N ILE A 166 -15.48 0.39 4.05
CA ILE A 166 -14.43 0.95 3.19
C ILE A 166 -13.04 0.67 3.78
N ALA A 167 -12.84 0.93 5.07
CA ALA A 167 -11.56 0.68 5.73
C ALA A 167 -11.19 -0.81 5.71
N GLY A 168 -12.18 -1.69 5.97
CA GLY A 168 -12.01 -3.13 5.88
C GLY A 168 -11.67 -3.60 4.47
N GLU A 169 -12.43 -3.15 3.47
CA GLU A 169 -12.18 -3.50 2.07
C GLU A 169 -10.75 -3.15 1.66
N SER A 170 -10.36 -1.89 1.86
CA SER A 170 -9.04 -1.37 1.55
C SER A 170 -7.91 -2.17 2.18
N LEU A 171 -8.01 -2.48 3.47
CA LEU A 171 -6.94 -3.22 4.16
C LEU A 171 -6.72 -4.61 3.56
N PHE A 172 -7.81 -5.34 3.28
CA PHE A 172 -7.70 -6.68 2.71
C PHE A 172 -7.37 -6.65 1.22
N ASN A 173 -7.84 -5.64 0.48
CA ASN A 173 -7.59 -5.54 -0.95
C ASN A 173 -6.12 -5.24 -1.28
N ASP A 174 -5.40 -4.51 -0.44
CA ASP A 174 -3.95 -4.33 -0.56
C ASP A 174 -3.22 -5.67 -0.48
N GLY A 175 -3.56 -6.49 0.53
CA GLY A 175 -3.00 -7.83 0.68
C GLY A 175 -3.31 -8.75 -0.50
N VAL A 176 -4.55 -8.72 -1.00
CA VAL A 176 -4.99 -9.51 -2.16
C VAL A 176 -4.31 -9.05 -3.44
N GLY A 177 -4.21 -7.73 -3.66
CA GLY A 177 -3.57 -7.16 -4.85
C GLY A 177 -2.12 -7.55 -4.97
N VAL A 178 -1.37 -7.53 -3.87
CA VAL A 178 0.05 -7.96 -3.86
C VAL A 178 0.20 -9.45 -4.14
N VAL A 179 -0.74 -10.29 -3.70
CA VAL A 179 -0.76 -11.71 -4.06
C VAL A 179 -0.99 -11.87 -5.56
N ILE A 180 -2.02 -11.22 -6.12
CA ILE A 180 -2.30 -11.28 -7.57
C ILE A 180 -1.09 -10.76 -8.37
N PHE A 181 -0.48 -9.66 -7.93
CA PHE A 181 0.71 -9.07 -8.55
C PHE A 181 1.90 -10.05 -8.53
N SER A 182 2.20 -10.64 -7.38
CA SER A 182 3.31 -11.60 -7.21
C SER A 182 3.13 -12.83 -8.10
N LEU A 183 1.89 -13.35 -8.19
CA LEU A 183 1.54 -14.45 -9.09
C LEU A 183 1.81 -14.09 -10.55
N LEU A 184 1.30 -12.95 -11.02
CA LEU A 184 1.48 -12.50 -12.41
C LEU A 184 2.94 -12.21 -12.73
N LEU A 185 3.69 -11.63 -11.80
CA LEU A 185 5.12 -11.37 -11.94
C LEU A 185 5.92 -12.68 -11.99
N GLY A 186 5.59 -13.67 -11.16
CA GLY A 186 6.20 -15.00 -11.19
C GLY A 186 5.93 -15.75 -12.50
N MET A 187 4.74 -15.59 -13.08
CA MET A 187 4.43 -16.11 -14.42
C MET A 187 5.31 -15.48 -15.50
N LEU A 188 5.52 -14.15 -15.44
CA LEU A 188 6.41 -13.45 -16.37
C LEU A 188 7.87 -13.91 -16.22
N ALA A 189 8.35 -14.04 -14.97
CA ALA A 189 9.73 -14.43 -14.69
C ALA A 189 10.05 -15.88 -15.11
N SER A 190 9.08 -16.79 -14.95
CA SER A 190 9.25 -18.20 -15.33
C SER A 190 9.00 -18.46 -16.83
N GLY A 191 8.29 -17.57 -17.53
CA GLY A 191 7.87 -17.76 -18.91
C GLY A 191 6.84 -18.89 -19.10
N ILE A 192 6.34 -19.47 -18.01
CA ILE A 192 5.38 -20.58 -18.02
C ILE A 192 4.03 -20.03 -17.58
N THR A 193 3.00 -20.21 -18.41
CA THR A 193 1.62 -19.95 -18.01
C THR A 193 1.11 -21.16 -17.20
N PRO A 194 0.96 -21.08 -15.87
CA PRO A 194 0.36 -22.13 -15.10
C PRO A 194 -1.04 -22.45 -15.62
N THR A 195 -1.37 -23.74 -15.61
CA THR A 195 -2.76 -24.17 -15.81
C THR A 195 -3.65 -23.56 -14.71
N LEU A 196 -4.96 -23.42 -14.97
CA LEU A 196 -5.91 -22.89 -13.97
C LEU A 196 -5.79 -23.62 -12.62
N GLY A 197 -5.61 -24.94 -12.64
CA GLY A 197 -5.38 -25.73 -11.43
C GLY A 197 -4.10 -25.35 -10.68
N GLN A 198 -2.99 -25.15 -11.39
CA GLN A 198 -1.72 -24.72 -10.80
C GLN A 198 -1.82 -23.30 -10.24
N GLY A 199 -2.47 -22.39 -10.95
CA GLY A 199 -2.70 -21.01 -10.47
C GLY A 199 -3.52 -20.98 -9.17
N VAL A 200 -4.59 -21.77 -9.11
CA VAL A 200 -5.41 -21.91 -7.90
C VAL A 200 -4.59 -22.51 -6.74
N THR A 201 -3.77 -23.52 -6.99
CA THR A 201 -2.92 -24.09 -5.92
C THR A 201 -1.88 -23.10 -5.42
N LEU A 202 -1.29 -22.30 -6.31
CA LEU A 202 -0.28 -21.30 -5.93
C LEU A 202 -0.92 -20.15 -5.15
N LEU A 203 -2.10 -19.69 -5.59
CA LEU A 203 -2.91 -18.71 -4.85
C LEU A 203 -3.28 -19.23 -3.46
N LEU A 204 -3.76 -20.48 -3.35
CA LEU A 204 -4.10 -21.09 -2.07
C LEU A 204 -2.87 -21.24 -1.17
N HIS A 205 -1.70 -21.54 -1.73
CA HIS A 205 -0.45 -21.63 -1.00
C HIS A 205 0.01 -20.27 -0.48
N GLU A 206 0.07 -19.25 -1.35
CA GLU A 206 0.53 -17.91 -0.97
C GLU A 206 -0.44 -17.23 0.01
N ALA A 207 -1.73 -17.19 -0.33
CA ALA A 207 -2.74 -16.54 0.49
C ALA A 207 -3.05 -17.36 1.76
N GLY A 208 -3.25 -18.67 1.63
CA GLY A 208 -3.52 -19.54 2.77
C GLY A 208 -2.33 -19.63 3.73
N GLY A 209 -1.12 -19.74 3.18
CA GLY A 209 0.12 -19.71 3.96
C GLY A 209 0.34 -18.38 4.67
N GLY A 210 0.06 -17.25 4.01
CA GLY A 210 0.13 -15.92 4.61
C GLY A 210 -0.87 -15.77 5.75
N LEU A 211 -2.13 -16.18 5.55
CA LEU A 211 -3.17 -16.19 6.57
C LEU A 211 -2.75 -17.03 7.80
N LEU A 212 -2.30 -18.26 7.58
CA LEU A 212 -1.85 -19.14 8.66
C LEU A 212 -0.64 -18.57 9.41
N LEU A 213 0.35 -18.05 8.68
CA LEU A 213 1.52 -17.43 9.29
C LEU A 213 1.13 -16.21 10.13
N GLY A 214 0.26 -15.34 9.62
CA GLY A 214 -0.26 -14.18 10.34
C GLY A 214 -1.03 -14.57 11.60
N LEU A 215 -1.84 -15.64 11.55
CA LEU A 215 -2.53 -16.19 12.72
C LEU A 215 -1.54 -16.66 13.79
N VAL A 216 -0.52 -17.43 13.40
CA VAL A 216 0.49 -17.96 14.31
C VAL A 216 1.32 -16.82 14.92
N LEU A 217 1.81 -15.89 14.10
CA LEU A 217 2.60 -14.76 14.56
C LEU A 217 1.79 -13.82 15.45
N GLY A 218 0.57 -13.47 15.04
CA GLY A 218 -0.33 -12.63 15.84
C GLY A 218 -0.62 -13.25 17.21
N TYR A 219 -0.90 -14.56 17.25
CA TYR A 219 -1.13 -15.28 18.50
C TYR A 219 0.14 -15.37 19.37
N LEU A 220 1.30 -15.66 18.77
CA LEU A 220 2.57 -15.72 19.51
C LEU A 220 2.90 -14.37 20.13
N THR A 221 2.80 -13.29 19.36
CA THR A 221 3.03 -11.93 19.84
C THR A 221 2.01 -11.56 20.91
N PHE A 222 0.74 -11.92 20.75
CA PHE A 222 -0.29 -11.76 21.79
C PHE A 222 0.12 -12.39 23.13
N VAL A 223 0.59 -13.64 23.11
CA VAL A 223 1.02 -14.35 24.33
C VAL A 223 2.23 -13.66 24.96
N LEU A 224 3.19 -13.20 24.16
CA LEU A 224 4.36 -12.46 24.65
C LEU A 224 3.97 -11.12 25.27
N LEU A 225 3.11 -10.35 24.60
CA LEU A 225 2.59 -9.08 25.10
C LEU A 225 1.90 -9.26 26.45
N ARG A 226 1.07 -10.30 26.60
CA ARG A 226 0.37 -10.59 27.86
C ARG A 226 1.32 -10.88 29.04
N SER A 227 2.55 -11.31 28.75
CA SER A 227 3.55 -11.64 29.77
C SER A 227 4.42 -10.44 30.21
N VAL A 228 4.25 -9.28 29.56
CA VAL A 228 5.06 -8.09 29.74
C VAL A 228 4.15 -6.92 30.08
N ASP A 229 4.57 -6.05 31.00
CA ASP A 229 3.90 -4.78 31.30
C ASP A 229 4.93 -3.66 31.20
N ASN A 230 5.38 -3.40 29.97
CA ASN A 230 6.39 -2.41 29.65
C ASN A 230 6.22 -1.97 28.19
N TYR A 231 5.73 -0.73 28.01
CA TYR A 231 5.43 -0.16 26.70
C TYR A 231 6.58 -0.22 25.69
N GLN A 232 7.84 -0.09 26.14
CA GLN A 232 9.00 -0.11 25.24
C GLN A 232 9.23 -1.51 24.67
N VAL A 233 9.09 -2.53 25.52
CA VAL A 233 9.23 -3.94 25.12
C VAL A 233 8.05 -4.36 24.25
N GLU A 234 6.83 -3.92 24.57
CA GLU A 234 5.64 -4.24 23.80
C GLU A 234 5.69 -3.62 22.39
N VAL A 235 6.09 -2.34 22.26
CA VAL A 235 6.34 -1.72 20.94
C VAL A 235 7.42 -2.49 20.18
N LEU A 236 8.53 -2.85 20.83
CA LEU A 236 9.60 -3.64 20.20
C LEU A 236 9.11 -5.01 19.71
N LEU A 237 8.28 -5.70 20.50
CA LEU A 237 7.68 -6.99 20.13
C LEU A 237 6.78 -6.84 18.91
N THR A 238 5.95 -5.80 18.84
CA THR A 238 5.12 -5.55 17.65
C THR A 238 5.97 -5.26 16.42
N LEU A 239 7.01 -4.43 16.53
CA LEU A 239 7.91 -4.14 15.42
C LEU A 239 8.67 -5.39 14.94
N ALA A 240 9.13 -6.21 15.88
CA ALA A 240 9.78 -7.49 15.59
C ALA A 240 8.83 -8.49 14.93
N ALA A 241 7.57 -8.53 15.35
CA ALA A 241 6.54 -9.36 14.72
C ALA A 241 6.32 -8.96 13.26
N VAL A 242 6.35 -7.66 12.95
CA VAL A 242 6.16 -7.17 11.59
C VAL A 242 7.37 -7.44 10.71
N ILE A 243 8.53 -6.91 11.08
CA ILE A 243 9.74 -7.01 10.26
C ILE A 243 10.21 -8.47 10.19
N GLY A 244 10.26 -9.15 11.34
CA GLY A 244 10.67 -10.55 11.42
C GLY A 244 9.65 -11.49 10.79
N GLY A 245 8.36 -11.22 10.98
CA GLY A 245 7.29 -12.00 10.38
C GLY A 245 7.25 -11.90 8.86
N TYR A 246 7.44 -10.70 8.32
CA TYR A 246 7.50 -10.47 6.88
C TYR A 246 8.73 -11.15 6.25
N ALA A 247 9.90 -11.03 6.89
CA ALA A 247 11.10 -11.73 6.44
C ALA A 247 10.94 -13.26 6.48
N LEU A 248 10.23 -13.78 7.48
CA LEU A 248 9.88 -15.21 7.56
C LEU A 248 8.92 -15.61 6.44
N ALA A 249 7.90 -14.79 6.14
CA ALA A 249 6.96 -15.04 5.06
C ALA A 249 7.66 -15.17 3.71
N ALA A 250 8.61 -14.28 3.42
CA ALA A 250 9.41 -14.32 2.21
C ALA A 250 10.21 -15.64 2.07
N ARG A 251 10.78 -16.15 3.18
CA ARG A 251 11.49 -17.44 3.19
C ARG A 251 10.59 -18.66 3.04
N LEU A 252 9.34 -18.54 3.48
CA LEU A 252 8.32 -19.58 3.36
C LEU A 252 7.59 -19.52 2.01
N HIS A 253 7.89 -18.54 1.16
CA HIS A 253 7.18 -18.29 -0.10
C HIS A 253 5.66 -18.12 0.08
N VAL A 254 5.28 -17.42 1.15
CA VAL A 254 3.88 -17.08 1.45
C VAL A 254 3.67 -15.58 1.46
N SER A 255 2.42 -15.13 1.40
CA SER A 255 2.10 -13.70 1.36
C SER A 255 2.44 -13.00 2.67
N GLY A 256 3.57 -12.27 2.68
CA GLY A 256 3.96 -11.38 3.77
C GLY A 256 2.92 -10.29 4.07
N PRO A 257 2.41 -9.55 3.06
CA PRO A 257 1.37 -8.55 3.24
C PRO A 257 0.14 -9.08 3.98
N LEU A 258 -0.38 -10.22 3.53
CA LEU A 258 -1.57 -10.84 4.14
C LEU A 258 -1.26 -11.36 5.55
N ALA A 259 -0.05 -11.89 5.80
CA ALA A 259 0.37 -12.28 7.14
C ALA A 259 0.38 -11.08 8.10
N MET A 260 0.85 -9.91 7.65
CA MET A 260 0.92 -8.70 8.49
C MET A 260 -0.46 -8.12 8.77
N VAL A 261 -1.36 -8.12 7.79
CA VAL A 261 -2.76 -7.73 8.00
C VAL A 261 -3.40 -8.59 9.10
N VAL A 262 -3.23 -9.91 9.01
CA VAL A 262 -3.84 -10.85 9.96
C VAL A 262 -3.21 -10.74 11.34
N ALA A 263 -1.89 -10.60 11.43
CA ALA A 263 -1.18 -10.38 12.69
C ALA A 263 -1.61 -9.06 13.35
N GLY A 264 -1.73 -7.98 12.57
CA GLY A 264 -2.20 -6.67 13.02
C GLY A 264 -3.63 -6.71 13.54
N LEU A 265 -4.54 -7.40 12.85
CA LEU A 265 -5.91 -7.58 13.30
C LEU A 265 -6.00 -8.35 14.63
N ILE A 266 -5.18 -9.39 14.82
CA ILE A 266 -5.15 -10.13 16.11
C ILE A 266 -4.64 -9.22 17.23
N ILE A 267 -3.51 -8.55 17.04
CA ILE A 267 -2.87 -7.72 18.07
C ILE A 267 -3.73 -6.49 18.39
N GLY A 268 -4.28 -5.82 17.38
CA GLY A 268 -5.12 -4.64 17.49
C GLY A 268 -6.47 -4.88 18.18
N ASN A 269 -6.90 -6.14 18.29
CA ASN A 269 -8.15 -6.53 18.93
C ASN A 269 -7.92 -7.38 20.18
N HIS A 270 -7.51 -8.63 20.02
CA HIS A 270 -7.32 -9.54 21.15
C HIS A 270 -6.15 -9.09 22.03
N GLY A 271 -5.06 -8.58 21.45
CA GLY A 271 -3.95 -7.97 22.19
C GLY A 271 -4.38 -6.77 23.01
N ARG A 272 -5.07 -5.81 22.39
CA ARG A 272 -5.59 -4.64 23.08
C ARG A 272 -6.59 -4.97 24.19
N ALA A 273 -7.45 -5.97 24.00
CA ALA A 273 -8.52 -6.29 24.94
C ALA A 273 -8.08 -7.19 26.11
N LEU A 274 -7.07 -8.06 25.92
CA LEU A 274 -6.75 -9.13 26.87
C LEU A 274 -5.28 -9.17 27.31
N ALA A 275 -4.39 -8.38 26.70
CA ALA A 275 -2.96 -8.43 26.97
C ALA A 275 -2.31 -7.10 27.40
N MET A 276 -2.88 -5.94 27.07
CA MET A 276 -2.26 -4.63 27.32
C MET A 276 -2.93 -3.86 28.47
N SER A 277 -2.13 -3.10 29.23
CA SER A 277 -2.66 -2.04 30.12
C SER A 277 -3.11 -0.82 29.31
N ASP A 278 -3.98 0.03 29.87
CA ASP A 278 -4.45 1.25 29.19
C ASP A 278 -3.30 2.17 28.78
N THR A 279 -2.27 2.26 29.61
CA THR A 279 -1.04 3.01 29.32
C THR A 279 -0.28 2.41 28.15
N THR A 280 -0.06 1.09 28.11
CA THR A 280 0.68 0.52 26.99
C THR A 280 -0.10 0.61 25.69
N ARG A 281 -1.41 0.36 25.72
CA ARG A 281 -2.29 0.53 24.57
C ARG A 281 -2.12 1.92 23.95
N HIS A 282 -2.13 2.97 24.77
CA HIS A 282 -1.92 4.33 24.28
C HIS A 282 -0.56 4.52 23.58
N TYR A 283 0.53 4.00 24.15
CA TYR A 283 1.86 4.14 23.53
C TYR A 283 2.03 3.34 22.24
N VAL A 284 1.49 2.11 22.19
CA VAL A 284 1.49 1.29 20.97
C VAL A 284 0.67 1.96 19.88
N ASP A 285 -0.52 2.46 20.22
CA ASP A 285 -1.41 3.14 19.28
C ASP A 285 -0.75 4.40 18.71
N MET A 286 -0.24 5.29 19.58
CA MET A 286 0.46 6.49 19.13
C MET A 286 1.70 6.17 18.28
N PHE A 287 2.48 5.13 18.66
CA PHE A 287 3.66 4.76 17.90
C PHE A 287 3.30 4.33 16.48
N TRP A 288 2.32 3.44 16.34
CA TRP A 288 1.92 2.91 15.03
C TRP A 288 1.16 3.94 14.20
N GLU A 289 0.34 4.82 14.80
CA GLU A 289 -0.30 5.94 14.12
C GLU A 289 0.75 6.91 13.54
N LEU A 290 1.74 7.32 14.36
CA LEU A 290 2.82 8.19 13.89
C LEU A 290 3.68 7.51 12.82
N LEU A 291 3.97 6.21 12.98
CA LEU A 291 4.76 5.47 12.00
C LEU A 291 4.02 5.38 10.66
N ASP A 292 2.72 5.09 10.68
CA ASP A 292 1.87 5.02 9.49
C ASP A 292 1.82 6.38 8.76
N GLU A 293 1.62 7.47 9.48
CA GLU A 293 1.63 8.82 8.91
C GLU A 293 2.98 9.16 8.25
N ILE A 294 4.10 8.87 8.95
CA ILE A 294 5.45 9.14 8.44
C ILE A 294 5.74 8.30 7.20
N LEU A 295 5.38 7.01 7.21
CA LEU A 295 5.62 6.10 6.09
C LEU A 295 4.78 6.49 4.88
N ASN A 296 3.49 6.81 5.05
CA ASN A 296 2.64 7.27 3.94
C ASN A 296 3.14 8.60 3.35
N ALA A 297 3.48 9.57 4.19
CA ALA A 297 4.04 10.84 3.74
C ALA A 297 5.35 10.64 2.96
N THR A 298 6.22 9.75 3.45
CA THR A 298 7.48 9.39 2.77
C THR A 298 7.22 8.66 1.45
N LEU A 299 6.23 7.76 1.41
CA LEU A 299 5.82 7.03 0.21
C LEU A 299 5.36 7.97 -0.90
N PHE A 300 4.53 8.96 -0.57
CA PHE A 300 4.10 9.96 -1.57
C PHE A 300 5.24 10.83 -2.08
N VAL A 301 6.20 11.19 -1.22
CA VAL A 301 7.41 11.91 -1.64
C VAL A 301 8.27 11.03 -2.55
N LEU A 302 8.45 9.75 -2.22
CA LEU A 302 9.18 8.80 -3.06
C LEU A 302 8.53 8.66 -4.45
N ILE A 303 7.21 8.48 -4.51
CA ILE A 303 6.47 8.45 -5.77
C ILE A 303 6.64 9.75 -6.55
N GLY A 304 6.52 10.90 -5.87
CA GLY A 304 6.71 12.21 -6.48
C GLY A 304 8.10 12.37 -7.09
N MET A 305 9.15 11.86 -6.44
CA MET A 305 10.51 11.87 -6.97
C MET A 305 10.68 10.89 -8.14
N GLU A 306 10.07 9.72 -8.10
CA GLU A 306 10.16 8.73 -9.19
C GLU A 306 9.54 9.28 -10.49
N VAL A 307 8.46 10.06 -10.38
CA VAL A 307 7.85 10.78 -11.51
C VAL A 307 8.83 11.72 -12.22
N LEU A 308 9.85 12.26 -11.52
CA LEU A 308 10.88 13.13 -12.12
C LEU A 308 11.83 12.37 -13.06
N LEU A 309 12.01 11.07 -12.82
CA LEU A 309 12.90 10.23 -13.63
C LEU A 309 12.23 9.75 -14.92
N VAL A 310 10.89 9.75 -14.96
CA VAL A 310 10.11 9.30 -16.11
C VAL A 310 10.04 10.41 -17.15
N THR A 311 10.53 10.12 -18.35
CA THR A 311 10.36 11.00 -19.50
C THR A 311 9.02 10.71 -20.16
N PHE A 312 8.04 11.57 -19.94
CA PHE A 312 6.70 11.40 -20.51
C PHE A 312 6.67 11.69 -22.02
N SER A 313 6.30 10.70 -22.82
CA SER A 313 5.89 10.92 -24.21
C SER A 313 4.41 11.32 -24.31
N MET A 314 4.00 11.98 -25.40
CA MET A 314 2.59 12.32 -25.61
C MET A 314 1.69 11.08 -25.59
N ASN A 315 2.17 9.96 -26.14
CA ASN A 315 1.44 8.70 -26.15
C ASN A 315 1.28 8.14 -24.72
N GLU A 316 2.30 8.25 -23.87
CA GLU A 316 2.21 7.86 -22.46
C GLU A 316 1.23 8.73 -21.67
N LEU A 317 1.18 10.04 -21.94
CA LEU A 317 0.20 10.94 -21.31
C LEU A 317 -1.23 10.58 -21.70
N ILE A 318 -1.47 10.27 -22.98
CA ILE A 318 -2.78 9.81 -23.45
C ILE A 318 -3.11 8.44 -22.82
N ALA A 319 -2.15 7.52 -22.76
CA ALA A 319 -2.33 6.22 -22.13
C ALA A 319 -2.64 6.35 -20.63
N ALA A 320 -2.01 7.28 -19.91
CA ALA A 320 -2.30 7.57 -18.51
C ALA A 320 -3.72 8.13 -18.34
N ALA A 321 -4.15 9.06 -19.20
CA ALA A 321 -5.52 9.58 -19.18
C ALA A 321 -6.56 8.47 -19.45
N VAL A 322 -6.28 7.59 -20.42
CA VAL A 322 -7.11 6.41 -20.70
C VAL A 322 -7.13 5.46 -19.50
N ALA A 323 -5.98 5.22 -18.86
CA ALA A 323 -5.89 4.37 -17.68
C ALA A 323 -6.79 4.90 -16.55
N ILE A 324 -6.78 6.22 -16.29
CA ILE A 324 -7.67 6.84 -15.30
C ILE A 324 -9.14 6.58 -15.62
N VAL A 325 -9.55 6.74 -16.88
CA VAL A 325 -10.95 6.49 -17.27
C VAL A 325 -11.31 5.01 -17.12
N VAL A 326 -10.43 4.12 -17.54
CA VAL A 326 -10.63 2.67 -17.43
C VAL A 326 -10.70 2.22 -15.98
N THR A 327 -9.84 2.74 -15.10
CA THR A 327 -9.85 2.38 -13.67
C THR A 327 -11.09 2.91 -12.96
N LEU A 328 -11.53 4.14 -13.26
CA LEU A 328 -12.78 4.68 -12.73
C LEU A 328 -13.99 3.88 -13.21
N ALA A 329 -14.04 3.50 -14.49
CA ALA A 329 -15.10 2.66 -15.04
C ALA A 329 -15.08 1.26 -14.42
N ALA A 330 -13.90 0.67 -14.23
CA ALA A 330 -13.75 -0.63 -13.57
C ALA A 330 -14.29 -0.57 -12.14
N ARG A 331 -13.95 0.47 -11.38
CA ARG A 331 -14.44 0.66 -10.01
C ARG A 331 -15.95 0.84 -9.94
N LEU A 332 -16.54 1.59 -10.88
CA LEU A 332 -17.98 1.75 -10.98
C LEU A 332 -18.68 0.42 -11.28
N LEU A 333 -18.09 -0.45 -12.10
CA LEU A 333 -18.67 -1.75 -12.43
C LEU A 333 -18.51 -2.80 -11.33
N THR A 334 -17.45 -2.71 -10.52
CA THR A 334 -17.16 -3.72 -9.48
C THR A 334 -17.79 -3.39 -8.13
N VAL A 335 -18.00 -2.12 -7.83
CA VAL A 335 -18.52 -1.65 -6.53
C VAL A 335 -19.84 -0.88 -6.66
N GLY A 336 -20.12 -0.28 -7.82
CA GLY A 336 -21.30 0.55 -8.07
C GLY A 336 -22.57 -0.19 -8.41
#